data_AF-A0A4Q5WRM0-F1
#
_entry.id   AF-A0A4Q5WRM0-F1
#
_cell.length_a   1.000
_cell.length_b   1.000
_cell.length_c   1.000
_cell.angle_alpha   90.00
_cell.angle_beta   90.00
_cell.angle_gamma   90.00
#
_symmetry.space_group_name_H-M   'P 1'
#
loop_
_entity.id
_entity.type
_entity.pdbx_description
1 polymer ?
#
loop_
_entity_poly.entity_id
_entity_poly.type
_entity_poly.pdbx_seq_one_letter_code
_entity_poly.pdbx_strand_id
1 'polypeptide(L)'
;MQPDPALPFAAVSPVCDDVHLQFASFFPDPALQPYAYLVSSQLAEGHTCLNLSRAGALGDQLPERLRAAWAQDPSALQRSSFVGTQHGSPRPFILHNERLYLQRYFYYETQILERLGRFAAEEHGYRDARDRQLTA
;
A
#
# COMPACT_ATOMS: atom_id res chain seq x y z
N MET A 1 25.48 -37.45 -5.40
CA MET A 1 24.61 -36.33 -5.84
C MET A 1 25.15 -35.07 -5.17
N GLN A 2 26.03 -34.35 -5.87
CA GLN A 2 26.56 -33.08 -5.35
C GLN A 2 25.55 -31.97 -5.68
N PRO A 3 25.31 -31.01 -4.76
CA PRO A 3 24.47 -29.87 -5.07
C PRO A 3 25.19 -28.90 -6.04
N ASP A 4 24.39 -28.34 -6.95
CA ASP A 4 24.76 -27.43 -8.03
C ASP A 4 25.26 -26.06 -7.49
N PRO A 5 26.43 -25.53 -7.91
CA PRO A 5 27.04 -24.33 -7.34
C PRO A 5 26.50 -22.99 -7.89
N ALA A 6 25.39 -22.96 -8.62
CA ALA A 6 25.01 -21.80 -9.44
C ALA A 6 23.90 -20.87 -8.89
N LEU A 7 23.55 -20.89 -7.60
CA LEU A 7 22.74 -19.81 -7.01
C LEU A 7 23.21 -19.49 -5.58
N PRO A 8 23.78 -18.30 -5.32
CA PRO A 8 24.02 -17.89 -3.95
C PRO A 8 22.66 -17.54 -3.34
N PHE A 9 22.05 -18.49 -2.62
CA PHE A 9 21.11 -18.20 -1.53
C PHE A 9 21.84 -17.56 -0.33
N ALA A 10 22.97 -16.90 -0.59
CA ALA A 10 23.90 -16.34 0.37
C ALA A 10 23.64 -14.84 0.52
N ALA A 11 22.48 -14.54 1.08
CA ALA A 11 22.26 -13.40 1.95
C ALA A 11 20.98 -13.68 2.75
N VAL A 12 21.00 -14.73 3.57
CA VAL A 12 20.06 -14.81 4.69
C VAL A 12 20.43 -13.64 5.59
N SER A 13 19.73 -12.51 5.41
CA SER A 13 19.75 -11.41 6.37
C SER A 13 19.56 -12.00 7.76
N PRO A 14 20.26 -11.49 8.79
CA PRO A 14 19.99 -11.90 10.16
C PRO A 14 18.48 -11.80 10.38
N VAL A 15 17.86 -12.87 10.87
CA VAL A 15 16.43 -12.89 11.18
C VAL A 15 16.20 -11.77 12.17
N CYS A 16 15.70 -10.64 11.67
CA CYS A 16 15.31 -9.51 12.46
C CYS A 16 13.90 -9.84 12.96
N ASP A 17 13.67 -9.94 14.28
CA ASP A 17 12.35 -10.28 14.83
C ASP A 17 11.25 -9.32 14.36
N ASP A 18 11.63 -8.14 13.89
CA ASP A 18 10.76 -7.16 13.26
C ASP A 18 10.53 -7.48 11.78
N VAL A 19 9.38 -8.12 11.53
CA VAL A 19 8.91 -8.48 10.18
C VAL A 19 8.68 -7.26 9.28
N HIS A 20 8.32 -6.11 9.83
CA HIS A 20 8.08 -4.88 9.08
C HIS A 20 9.41 -4.28 8.63
N LEU A 21 10.44 -4.36 9.47
CA LEU A 21 11.80 -4.02 9.09
C LEU A 21 12.33 -4.93 8.00
N GLN A 22 12.13 -6.24 8.12
CA GLN A 22 12.54 -7.19 7.10
C GLN A 22 11.87 -6.85 5.76
N PHE A 23 10.55 -6.63 5.79
CA PHE A 23 9.79 -6.20 4.62
C PHE A 23 10.36 -4.92 3.98
N ALA A 24 10.59 -3.88 4.77
CA ALA A 24 11.16 -2.63 4.29
C ALA A 24 12.56 -2.82 3.69
N SER A 25 13.39 -3.67 4.29
CA SER A 25 14.77 -3.91 3.83
C SER A 25 14.88 -4.63 2.48
N PHE A 26 13.80 -5.21 1.94
CA PHE A 26 13.80 -5.74 0.56
C PHE A 26 13.96 -4.64 -0.49
N PHE A 27 13.61 -3.39 -0.15
CA PHE A 27 13.67 -2.28 -1.08
C PHE A 27 15.01 -1.55 -0.94
N PRO A 28 15.80 -1.43 -2.03
CA PRO A 28 17.09 -0.76 -1.99
C PRO A 28 16.97 0.77 -1.89
N ASP A 29 15.79 1.33 -2.11
CA ASP A 29 15.52 2.78 -2.07
C ASP A 29 15.35 3.28 -0.63
N PRO A 30 16.34 4.02 -0.07
CA PRO A 30 16.29 4.45 1.33
C PRO A 30 15.15 5.42 1.62
N ALA A 31 14.70 6.19 0.63
CA ALA A 31 13.58 7.10 0.80
C ALA A 31 12.24 6.35 0.90
N LEU A 32 12.15 5.14 0.31
CA LEU A 32 10.97 4.29 0.37
C LEU A 32 10.89 3.46 1.65
N GLN A 33 12.03 3.05 2.22
CA GLN A 33 12.08 2.12 3.36
C GLN A 33 11.21 2.54 4.56
N PRO A 34 11.24 3.81 5.03
CA PRO A 34 10.36 4.23 6.12
C PRO A 34 8.87 4.05 5.80
N TYR A 35 8.47 4.38 4.57
CA TYR A 35 7.08 4.23 4.14
C TYR A 35 6.68 2.76 3.95
N ALA A 36 7.59 1.92 3.45
CA ALA A 36 7.37 0.48 3.34
C ALA A 36 7.16 -0.16 4.73
N TYR A 37 7.96 0.25 5.71
CA TYR A 37 7.81 -0.15 7.11
C TYR A 37 6.43 0.27 7.64
N LEU A 38 6.10 1.55 7.54
CA LEU A 38 4.84 2.10 8.06
C LEU A 38 3.62 1.45 7.42
N VAL A 39 3.59 1.29 6.09
CA VAL A 39 2.49 0.58 5.42
C VAL A 39 2.34 -0.84 5.96
N SER A 40 3.44 -1.57 6.13
CA SER A 40 3.41 -2.94 6.64
C SER A 40 2.89 -3.00 8.10
N SER A 41 3.34 -2.09 8.95
CA SER A 41 2.90 -1.96 10.35
C SER A 41 1.41 -1.60 10.44
N GLN A 42 0.99 -0.57 9.71
CA GLN A 42 -0.41 -0.13 9.69
C GLN A 42 -1.35 -1.24 9.16
N LEU A 43 -0.89 -2.07 8.22
CA LEU A 43 -1.65 -3.22 7.73
C LEU A 43 -1.88 -4.28 8.82
N ALA A 44 -0.90 -4.52 9.69
CA ALA A 44 -1.06 -5.44 10.82
C ALA A 44 -2.07 -4.92 11.84
N GLU A 45 -2.24 -3.60 11.94
CA GLU A 45 -3.25 -2.93 12.76
C GLU A 45 -4.64 -2.86 12.09
N GLY A 46 -4.77 -3.36 10.86
CA GLY A 46 -6.04 -3.43 10.13
C GLY A 46 -6.32 -2.25 9.19
N HIS A 47 -5.38 -1.33 9.00
CA HIS A 47 -5.50 -0.29 7.98
C HIS A 47 -5.24 -0.84 6.59
N THR A 48 -5.98 -0.40 5.58
CA THR A 48 -5.76 -0.83 4.17
C THR A 48 -4.66 -0.04 3.46
N CYS A 49 -4.30 1.12 3.98
CA CYS A 49 -3.34 2.07 3.39
C CYS A 49 -2.67 2.93 4.46
N LEU A 50 -1.54 3.53 4.11
CA LEU A 50 -0.91 4.61 4.88
C LEU A 50 -1.39 5.97 4.35
N ASN A 51 -2.00 6.78 5.21
CA ASN A 51 -2.36 8.16 4.88
C ASN A 51 -1.14 9.08 5.06
N LEU A 52 -0.66 9.67 3.97
CA LEU A 52 0.57 10.47 3.95
C LEU A 52 0.42 11.82 4.66
N SER A 53 -0.78 12.41 4.62
CA SER A 53 -1.09 13.65 5.34
C SER A 53 -1.05 13.46 6.88
N ARG A 54 -1.10 12.21 7.36
CA ARG A 54 -0.96 11.84 8.78
C ARG A 54 0.33 11.10 9.11
N ALA A 55 1.14 10.76 8.11
CA ALA A 55 2.32 9.93 8.30
C ALA A 55 3.39 10.60 9.16
N GLY A 56 3.46 11.94 9.18
CA GLY A 56 4.38 12.69 10.05
C GLY A 56 4.24 12.30 11.53
N ALA A 57 3.02 12.07 12.01
CA ALA A 57 2.74 11.64 13.39
C ALA A 57 3.17 10.19 13.68
N LEU A 58 3.36 9.37 12.64
CA LEU A 58 3.81 7.98 12.76
C LEU A 58 5.33 7.85 12.74
N GLY A 59 6.07 8.96 12.53
CA GLY A 59 7.54 8.95 12.51
C GLY A 59 8.17 8.45 13.82
N ASP A 60 7.49 8.61 14.95
CA ASP A 60 7.94 8.12 16.24
C ASP A 60 7.92 6.59 16.34
N GLN A 61 7.06 5.92 15.56
CA GLN A 61 6.96 4.46 15.51
C GLN A 61 8.07 3.81 14.66
N LEU A 62 8.82 4.61 13.90
CA LEU A 62 9.90 4.09 13.07
C LEU A 62 11.05 3.54 13.93
N PRO A 63 11.67 2.42 13.54
CA PRO A 63 12.94 2.01 14.11
C PRO A 63 14.01 3.08 13.89
N GLU A 64 14.95 3.20 14.83
CA GLU A 64 15.98 4.24 14.81
C GLU A 64 16.74 4.32 13.47
N ARG A 65 17.06 3.16 12.89
CA ARG A 65 17.74 3.05 11.58
C ARG A 65 16.98 3.70 10.41
N LEU A 66 15.65 3.72 10.47
CA LEU A 66 14.80 4.31 9.43
C LEU A 66 14.47 5.77 9.71
N ARG A 67 14.53 6.19 10.98
CA ARG A 67 14.21 7.56 11.40
C ARG A 67 15.16 8.58 10.78
N ALA A 68 16.43 8.24 10.57
CA ALA A 68 17.39 9.13 9.89
C ALA A 68 17.02 9.41 8.42
N ALA A 69 16.37 8.46 7.74
CA ALA A 69 15.91 8.62 6.36
C ALA A 69 14.49 9.21 6.27
N TRP A 70 13.85 9.50 7.41
CA TRP A 70 12.49 10.00 7.46
C TRP A 70 12.42 11.49 7.15
N ALA A 71 12.34 11.81 5.86
CA ALA A 71 12.28 13.19 5.38
C ALA A 71 10.88 13.82 5.41
N GLN A 72 9.83 13.04 5.71
CA GLN A 72 8.41 13.47 5.62
C GLN A 72 8.06 14.14 4.28
N ASP A 73 8.75 13.75 3.21
CA ASP A 73 8.53 14.27 1.85
C ASP A 73 7.95 13.15 0.97
N PRO A 74 6.61 13.07 0.85
CA PRO A 74 5.98 12.08 -0.01
C PRO A 74 6.31 12.25 -1.50
N SER A 75 6.87 13.39 -1.93
CA SER A 75 7.29 13.55 -3.33
C SER A 75 8.42 12.60 -3.71
N ALA A 76 9.20 12.13 -2.73
CA ALA A 76 10.22 11.10 -2.95
C ALA A 76 9.62 9.77 -3.42
N LEU A 77 8.41 9.44 -2.98
CA LEU A 77 7.72 8.21 -3.39
C LEU A 77 7.40 8.22 -4.89
N GLN A 78 7.06 9.38 -5.46
CA GLN A 78 6.77 9.50 -6.90
C GLN A 78 7.99 9.22 -7.78
N ARG A 79 9.20 9.40 -7.24
CA ARG A 79 10.46 9.13 -7.95
C ARG A 79 10.89 7.66 -7.84
N SER A 80 10.30 6.90 -6.92
CA SER A 80 10.67 5.51 -6.67
C SER A 80 10.17 4.59 -7.77
N SER A 81 11.04 3.70 -8.27
CA SER A 81 10.67 2.68 -9.26
C SER A 81 9.79 1.57 -8.68
N PHE A 82 9.51 1.57 -7.38
CA PHE A 82 8.63 0.60 -6.72
C PHE A 82 7.21 1.13 -6.49
N VAL A 83 6.95 2.39 -6.84
CA VAL A 83 5.67 3.05 -6.62
C VAL A 83 5.02 3.33 -7.97
N GLY A 84 3.80 2.81 -8.16
CA GLY A 84 2.93 3.15 -9.27
C GLY A 84 1.87 4.17 -8.84
N THR A 85 1.23 4.82 -9.82
CA THR A 85 0.08 5.73 -9.58
C THR A 85 -1.21 5.21 -10.20
N GLN A 86 -1.15 4.07 -10.89
CA GLN A 86 -2.22 3.57 -11.76
C GLN A 86 -2.74 2.23 -11.26
N HIS A 87 -4.05 2.02 -11.37
CA HIS A 87 -4.64 0.70 -11.17
C HIS A 87 -4.09 -0.30 -12.19
N GLY A 88 -3.80 -1.52 -11.74
CA GLY A 88 -3.20 -2.56 -12.59
C GLY A 88 -1.68 -2.43 -12.80
N SER A 89 -1.03 -1.43 -12.21
CA SER A 89 0.43 -1.35 -12.23
C SER A 89 1.06 -2.57 -11.55
N PRO A 90 2.10 -3.21 -12.13
CA PRO A 90 2.80 -4.35 -11.52
C PRO A 90 3.76 -3.93 -10.40
N ARG A 91 3.70 -2.66 -9.96
CA ARG A 91 4.54 -2.10 -8.90
C ARG A 91 4.02 -2.55 -7.54
N PRO A 92 4.90 -2.84 -6.55
CA PRO A 92 4.48 -3.34 -5.24
C PRO A 92 3.67 -2.31 -4.43
N PHE A 93 3.94 -1.02 -4.63
CA PHE A 93 3.21 0.06 -3.98
C PHE A 93 2.41 0.87 -4.98
N ILE A 94 1.26 1.38 -4.53
CA ILE A 94 0.44 2.32 -5.28
C ILE A 94 0.25 3.59 -4.47
N LEU A 95 0.56 4.74 -5.07
CA LEU A 95 0.28 6.05 -4.52
C LEU A 95 -0.98 6.60 -5.19
N HIS A 96 -2.04 6.79 -4.40
CA HIS A 96 -3.32 7.28 -4.88
C HIS A 96 -3.97 8.17 -3.80
N ASN A 97 -4.38 9.40 -4.18
CA ASN A 97 -5.05 10.35 -3.28
C ASN A 97 -4.38 10.53 -1.92
N GLU A 98 -3.07 10.85 -1.92
CA GLU A 98 -2.24 11.02 -0.71
C GLU A 98 -2.21 9.78 0.21
N ARG A 99 -2.47 8.60 -0.34
CA ARG A 99 -2.40 7.33 0.38
C ARG A 99 -1.46 6.38 -0.34
N LEU A 100 -0.62 5.73 0.45
CA LEU A 100 0.28 4.68 -0.03
C LEU A 100 -0.33 3.31 0.32
N TYR A 101 -0.49 2.48 -0.69
CA TYR A 101 -1.06 1.14 -0.58
C TYR A 101 -0.03 0.09 -0.95
N LEU A 102 -0.18 -1.11 -0.43
CA LEU A 102 0.29 -2.30 -1.15
C LEU A 102 -0.65 -2.55 -2.33
N GLN A 103 -0.08 -2.94 -3.48
CA GLN A 103 -0.80 -3.13 -4.74
C GLN A 103 -2.05 -3.98 -4.59
N ARG A 104 -1.96 -5.09 -3.84
CA ARG A 104 -3.07 -6.04 -3.66
C ARG A 104 -4.25 -5.41 -2.92
N TYR A 105 -3.98 -4.57 -1.93
CA TYR A 105 -5.01 -3.90 -1.14
C TYR A 105 -5.68 -2.78 -1.95
N PHE A 106 -4.91 -2.05 -2.76
CA PHE A 106 -5.47 -1.08 -3.70
C PHE A 106 -6.39 -1.73 -4.73
N TYR A 107 -5.99 -2.90 -5.26
CA TYR A 107 -6.83 -3.68 -6.16
C TYR A 107 -8.14 -4.11 -5.50
N TYR A 108 -8.10 -4.65 -4.28
CA TYR A 108 -9.31 -5.05 -3.56
C TYR A 108 -10.24 -3.88 -3.25
N GLU A 109 -9.70 -2.76 -2.75
CA GLU A 109 -10.47 -1.55 -2.47
C GLU A 109 -11.18 -1.07 -3.75
N THR A 110 -10.46 -1.01 -4.87
CA THR A 110 -11.02 -0.59 -6.16
C THR A 110 -12.15 -1.52 -6.61
N GLN A 111 -11.95 -2.84 -6.57
CA GLN A 111 -12.97 -3.81 -6.96
C GLN A 111 -14.23 -3.75 -6.08
N ILE A 112 -14.07 -3.47 -4.79
CA ILE A 112 -15.20 -3.30 -3.87
C ILE A 112 -15.97 -2.03 -4.21
N LEU A 113 -15.27 -0.90 -4.39
CA LEU A 113 -15.88 0.39 -4.73
C LEU A 113 -16.64 0.34 -6.06
N GLU A 114 -16.05 -0.29 -7.09
CA GLU A 114 -16.71 -0.50 -8.38
C GLU A 114 -18.01 -1.31 -8.25
N ARG A 115 -18.00 -2.37 -7.44
CA ARG A 115 -19.20 -3.19 -7.19
C ARG A 115 -20.28 -2.43 -6.44
N LEU A 116 -19.91 -1.72 -5.38
CA LEU A 116 -20.84 -0.89 -4.61
C LEU A 116 -21.45 0.22 -5.47
N GLY A 117 -20.64 0.87 -6.31
CA GLY A 117 -21.13 1.89 -7.25
C GLY A 117 -22.15 1.34 -8.24
N ARG A 118 -21.93 0.14 -8.77
CA ARG A 118 -22.92 -0.54 -9.65
C ARG A 118 -24.23 -0.83 -8.91
N PHE A 119 -24.16 -1.41 -7.72
CA PHE A 119 -25.36 -1.69 -6.93
C PHE A 119 -26.15 -0.43 -6.59
N ALA A 120 -25.47 0.66 -6.23
CA ALA A 120 -26.12 1.94 -5.97
C ALA A 120 -26.82 2.48 -7.23
N ALA A 121 -26.16 2.44 -8.39
CA ALA A 121 -26.74 2.90 -9.65
C ALA A 121 -27.97 2.10 -10.07
N GLU A 122 -27.93 0.77 -9.91
CA GLU A 122 -29.08 -0.11 -10.13
C GLU A 122 -30.24 0.23 -9.18
N GLU A 123 -29.97 0.41 -7.89
CA GLU A 123 -30.98 0.78 -6.90
C GLU A 123 -31.64 2.14 -7.22
N HIS A 124 -30.85 3.14 -7.60
CA HIS A 124 -31.39 4.45 -8.00
C HIS A 124 -32.39 4.33 -9.16
N GLY A 125 -32.09 3.49 -10.17
CA GLY A 125 -33.03 3.21 -11.26
C GLY A 125 -34.36 2.59 -10.78
N TYR A 126 -34.30 1.65 -9.82
CA TYR A 126 -35.50 1.06 -9.24
C TYR A 126 -36.33 2.06 -8.42
N ARG A 127 -35.67 2.93 -7.64
CA ARG A 127 -36.34 3.98 -6.86
C ARG A 127 -37.05 4.98 -7.77
N ASP A 128 -36.37 5.47 -8.81
CA ASP A 128 -36.95 6.40 -9.78
C ASP A 128 -38.15 5.80 -10.54
N ALA A 129 -38.09 4.50 -10.87
CA ALA A 129 -39.20 3.81 -11.50
C ALA A 129 -40.42 3.70 -10.57
N ARG A 130 -40.19 3.43 -9.28
CA ARG A 130 -41.24 3.38 -8.25
C ARG A 130 -41.87 4.75 -8.00
N ASP A 131 -41.06 5.81 -7.94
CA ASP A 131 -41.56 7.17 -7.71
C ASP A 131 -42.44 7.66 -8.87
N ARG A 132 -42.11 7.28 -10.12
CA ARG A 132 -42.98 7.53 -11.29
C ARG A 132 -44.30 6.78 -11.24
N GLN A 133 -44.34 5.58 -10.65
CA GLN A 133 -45.59 4.82 -10.48
C GLN A 133 -46.49 5.41 -9.38
N LEU A 134 -45.92 6.09 -8.39
CA LEU A 134 -46.66 6.70 -7.28
C LEU A 134 -47.17 8.12 -7.60
N THR A 135 -46.60 8.77 -8.63
CA THR A 135 -46.98 10.12 -9.08
C THR A 135 -47.87 10.13 -10.33
N ALA A 136 -48.14 8.95 -10.92
CA ALA A 136 -49.13 8.74 -11.98
C ALA A 136 -50.49 8.36 -11.38
#